data_AF-A0A0W0S856-F1
#
_entry.id   AF-A0A0W0S856-F1
#
_cell.length_a   1.000
_cell.length_b   1.000
_cell.length_c   1.000
_cell.angle_alpha   90.00
_cell.angle_beta   90.00
_cell.angle_gamma   90.00
#
_symmetry.space_group_name_H-M   'P 1'
#
loop_
_entity.id
_entity.type
_entity.pdbx_description
1 polymer ?
#
loop_
_entity_poly.entity_id
_entity_poly.type
_entity_poly.pdbx_seq_one_letter_code
_entity_poly.pdbx_strand_id
1 'polypeptide(L)'
;MLSKVEKKLVNFIFIPRLHLFEFGDLAIPDIFHDMMRDYLGFIAKMGIYNRTYPIIEEVIEKQNCSTIIDMCTGSGVPALLLREYLMNKGYPIHLVLTDKFPHQTKAQLVNNESSEVNYLIKSVDATDLPQDLKGLRTLFASLHHFKPKQVQAILQNAVDNNQPIAALEFTERNWLRVFLMFPGTLHLLLATPFIKPFSLSRFFWTYVIPVVPMIYFWDGLVSNLRTYSERDLRMIISKLKNNNFDWDIKKISSPLMPINITYLIGQPQTHQPSNLSSVDHKRMSTNPDSVQFATKTRDSVCVVLGMLSGFFAFLISRDPKITLAVSLLTAILCWVAPNNVEMKMQQYGRFFRPCSSQRKGVAVNEMQESLLDAPTLATMNH
;
A
#
# COMPACT_ATOMS: atom_id res chain seq x y z
N MET A 1 -10.39 21.36 31.93
CA MET A 1 -11.44 20.93 30.97
C MET A 1 -11.00 21.17 29.52
N LEU A 2 -10.43 22.33 29.21
CA LEU A 2 -9.85 22.70 27.90
C LEU A 2 -8.81 21.68 27.37
N SER A 3 -7.88 21.21 28.21
CA SER A 3 -6.84 20.24 27.80
C SER A 3 -7.37 18.84 27.40
N LYS A 4 -8.54 18.44 27.90
CA LYS A 4 -9.21 17.17 27.49
C LYS A 4 -9.97 17.34 26.17
N VAL A 5 -10.48 18.55 25.90
CA VAL A 5 -11.18 18.90 24.66
C VAL A 5 -10.18 19.06 23.51
N GLU A 6 -9.05 19.71 23.75
CA GLU A 6 -7.93 19.80 22.79
C GLU A 6 -7.37 18.42 22.44
N LYS A 7 -7.12 17.55 23.44
CA LYS A 7 -6.71 16.16 23.18
C LYS A 7 -7.73 15.37 22.36
N LYS A 8 -9.04 15.61 22.55
CA LYS A 8 -10.10 14.97 21.75
C LYS A 8 -10.17 15.50 20.32
N LEU A 9 -9.96 16.80 20.11
CA LEU A 9 -9.89 17.42 18.78
C LEU A 9 -8.67 16.94 17.99
N VAL A 10 -7.50 16.86 18.64
CA VAL A 10 -6.28 16.26 18.04
C VAL A 10 -6.51 14.79 17.66
N ASN A 11 -7.25 14.02 18.47
CA ASN A 11 -7.61 12.64 18.14
C ASN A 11 -8.67 12.51 17.02
N PHE A 12 -9.48 13.53 16.76
CA PHE A 12 -10.41 13.54 15.62
C PHE A 12 -9.70 13.87 14.29
N ILE A 13 -8.62 14.66 14.37
CA ILE A 13 -7.71 14.96 13.27
C ILE A 13 -6.82 13.75 12.93
N PHE A 14 -6.52 12.91 13.93
CA PHE A 14 -5.69 11.72 13.77
C PHE A 14 -6.53 10.46 13.56
N ILE A 15 -6.70 10.04 12.31
CA ILE A 15 -7.32 8.76 11.99
C ILE A 15 -6.34 7.64 12.36
N PRO A 16 -6.68 6.70 13.27
CA PRO A 16 -5.83 5.56 13.57
C PRO A 16 -5.67 4.68 12.33
N ARG A 17 -4.52 4.02 12.19
CA ARG A 17 -4.36 3.00 11.13
C ARG A 17 -5.32 1.85 11.40
N LEU A 18 -6.24 1.59 10.48
CA LEU A 18 -7.15 0.45 10.57
C LEU A 18 -6.74 -0.57 9.51
N HIS A 19 -6.44 -1.79 9.96
CA HIS A 19 -6.04 -2.88 9.09
C HIS A 19 -7.24 -3.79 8.81
N LEU A 20 -8.30 -3.21 8.25
CA LEU A 20 -9.50 -3.89 7.74
C LEU A 20 -9.15 -4.74 6.52
N PHE A 21 -10.00 -5.65 6.04
CA PHE A 21 -9.70 -6.44 4.83
C PHE A 21 -9.89 -5.61 3.55
N GLU A 22 -9.12 -5.92 2.52
CA GLU A 22 -9.40 -5.54 1.13
C GLU A 22 -9.78 -6.82 0.36
N PHE A 23 -10.70 -6.72 -0.60
CA PHE A 23 -11.05 -7.82 -1.48
C PHE A 23 -9.83 -8.29 -2.29
N GLY A 24 -8.92 -7.37 -2.63
CA GLY A 24 -7.61 -7.68 -3.21
C GLY A 24 -6.73 -8.64 -2.38
N ASP A 25 -6.95 -8.73 -1.06
CA ASP A 25 -6.22 -9.65 -0.18
C ASP A 25 -6.91 -11.01 -0.01
N LEU A 26 -8.13 -11.17 -0.53
CA LEU A 26 -8.96 -12.34 -0.36
C LEU A 26 -8.89 -13.28 -1.58
N ALA A 27 -9.18 -14.56 -1.34
CA ALA A 27 -9.33 -15.56 -2.40
C ALA A 27 -10.68 -15.42 -3.12
N ILE A 28 -10.90 -14.28 -3.78
CA ILE A 28 -12.02 -14.03 -4.68
C ILE A 28 -11.67 -14.50 -6.11
N PRO A 29 -12.67 -14.68 -7.00
CA PRO A 29 -12.41 -15.03 -8.39
C PRO A 29 -11.42 -14.08 -9.08
N ASP A 30 -10.44 -14.64 -9.79
CA ASP A 30 -9.33 -13.90 -10.43
C ASP A 30 -9.79 -12.77 -11.35
N ILE A 31 -10.95 -12.93 -11.98
CA ILE A 31 -11.55 -11.91 -12.83
C ILE A 31 -11.70 -10.55 -12.13
N PHE A 32 -11.99 -10.54 -10.83
CA PHE A 32 -12.12 -9.29 -10.07
C PHE A 32 -10.75 -8.70 -9.74
N HIS A 33 -9.76 -9.53 -9.42
CA HIS A 33 -8.37 -9.09 -9.28
C HIS A 33 -7.86 -8.43 -10.56
N ASP A 34 -8.15 -9.03 -11.71
CA ASP A 34 -7.71 -8.53 -13.00
C ASP A 34 -8.41 -7.22 -13.39
N MET A 35 -9.72 -7.11 -13.15
CA MET A 35 -10.45 -5.85 -13.38
C MET A 35 -9.92 -4.70 -12.52
N MET A 36 -9.57 -4.98 -11.26
CA MET A 36 -8.97 -4.01 -10.35
C MET A 36 -7.56 -3.60 -10.81
N ARG A 37 -6.71 -4.57 -11.17
CA ARG A 37 -5.36 -4.33 -11.71
C ARG A 37 -5.41 -3.50 -12.99
N ASP A 38 -6.35 -3.79 -13.89
CA ASP A 38 -6.52 -3.05 -15.14
C ASP A 38 -6.94 -1.60 -14.89
N TYR A 39 -7.87 -1.36 -13.96
CA TYR A 39 -8.27 -0.02 -13.60
C TYR A 39 -7.13 0.76 -12.92
N LEU A 40 -6.42 0.16 -11.97
CA LEU A 40 -5.25 0.81 -11.35
C LEU A 40 -4.12 1.05 -12.36
N GLY A 41 -3.92 0.13 -13.32
CA GLY A 41 -3.02 0.33 -14.45
C GLY A 41 -3.47 1.49 -15.36
N PHE A 42 -4.77 1.66 -15.58
CA PHE A 42 -5.31 2.81 -16.30
C PHE A 42 -5.03 4.13 -15.57
N ILE A 43 -5.26 4.18 -14.25
CA ILE A 43 -4.92 5.35 -13.42
C ILE A 43 -3.41 5.66 -13.47
N ALA A 44 -2.56 4.62 -13.47
CA ALA A 44 -1.12 4.81 -13.63
C ALA A 44 -0.76 5.46 -14.97
N LYS A 45 -1.40 5.03 -16.07
CA LYS A 45 -1.24 5.62 -17.41
C LYS A 45 -1.73 7.07 -17.52
N MET A 46 -2.63 7.51 -16.64
CA MET A 46 -2.99 8.92 -16.51
C MET A 46 -1.90 9.77 -15.84
N GLY A 47 -0.75 9.17 -15.51
CA GLY A 47 0.45 9.87 -15.07
C GLY A 47 0.47 10.19 -13.59
N ILE A 48 -0.26 9.43 -12.75
CA ILE A 48 -0.32 9.67 -11.30
C ILE A 48 1.10 9.72 -10.70
N TYR A 49 2.00 8.82 -11.11
CA TYR A 49 3.37 8.71 -10.62
C TYR A 49 4.40 9.58 -11.34
N ASN A 50 4.05 10.32 -12.40
CA ASN A 50 5.04 10.99 -13.25
C ASN A 50 5.97 11.95 -12.48
N ARG A 51 5.46 12.59 -11.43
CA ARG A 51 6.26 13.49 -10.59
C ARG A 51 7.30 12.80 -9.72
N THR A 52 7.16 11.50 -9.48
CA THR A 52 8.15 10.73 -8.72
C THR A 52 9.31 10.29 -9.59
N TYR A 53 9.14 10.21 -10.91
CA TYR A 53 10.16 9.64 -11.80
C TYR A 53 11.52 10.34 -11.72
N PRO A 54 11.64 11.69 -11.72
CA PRO A 54 12.93 12.35 -11.56
C PRO A 54 13.62 12.08 -10.21
N ILE A 55 12.82 11.82 -9.16
CA ILE A 55 13.35 11.50 -7.83
C ILE A 55 13.89 10.08 -7.82
N ILE A 56 13.21 9.15 -8.50
CA ILE A 56 13.68 7.77 -8.65
C ILE A 56 14.91 7.70 -9.56
N GLU A 57 14.96 8.52 -10.61
CA GLU A 57 16.13 8.71 -11.48
C GLU A 57 17.37 9.11 -10.65
N GLU A 58 17.26 10.10 -9.76
CA GLU A 58 18.36 10.51 -8.87
C GLU A 58 18.88 9.35 -8.00
N VAL A 59 17.97 8.50 -7.47
CA VAL A 59 18.36 7.31 -6.69
C VAL A 59 19.10 6.30 -7.55
N ILE A 60 18.60 6.05 -8.77
CA ILE A 60 19.22 5.13 -9.73
C ILE A 60 20.63 5.59 -10.10
N GLU A 61 20.81 6.88 -10.41
CA GLU A 61 22.10 7.47 -10.74
C GLU A 61 23.06 7.39 -9.55
N LYS A 62 22.64 7.86 -8.38
CA LYS A 62 23.48 7.90 -7.18
C LYS A 62 23.94 6.51 -6.73
N GLN A 63 23.06 5.51 -6.86
CA GLN A 63 23.33 4.14 -6.44
C GLN A 63 23.82 3.25 -7.59
N ASN A 64 24.04 3.81 -8.79
CA ASN A 64 24.46 3.08 -9.99
C ASN A 64 23.62 1.84 -10.28
N CYS A 65 22.29 1.96 -10.16
CA CYS A 65 21.38 0.83 -10.35
C CYS A 65 21.19 0.52 -11.84
N SER A 66 21.41 -0.74 -12.23
CA SER A 66 21.14 -1.24 -13.59
C SER A 66 19.82 -2.03 -13.70
N THR A 67 19.15 -2.27 -12.58
CA THR A 67 17.91 -3.06 -12.48
C THR A 67 16.93 -2.42 -11.51
N ILE A 68 15.65 -2.42 -11.88
CA ILE A 68 14.51 -2.14 -11.00
C ILE A 68 13.86 -3.49 -10.65
N ILE A 69 13.57 -3.70 -9.37
CA ILE A 69 12.83 -4.87 -8.88
C ILE A 69 11.51 -4.39 -8.32
N ASP A 70 10.44 -4.54 -9.10
CA ASP A 70 9.10 -4.16 -8.68
C ASP A 70 8.47 -5.28 -7.86
N MET A 71 8.20 -4.98 -6.59
CA MET A 71 7.62 -5.89 -5.63
C MET A 71 6.11 -5.67 -5.53
N CYS A 72 5.35 -6.76 -5.39
CA CYS A 72 3.89 -6.72 -5.38
C CYS A 72 3.34 -6.02 -6.64
N THR A 73 3.87 -6.42 -7.80
CA THR A 73 3.75 -5.65 -9.03
C THR A 73 2.30 -5.44 -9.50
N GLY A 74 1.38 -6.34 -9.12
CA GLY A 74 -0.03 -6.26 -9.47
C GLY A 74 -0.25 -6.14 -10.99
N SER A 75 -0.52 -4.92 -11.47
CA SER A 75 -0.73 -4.69 -12.90
C SER A 75 0.58 -4.66 -13.72
N GLY A 76 1.73 -4.39 -13.10
CA GLY A 76 3.03 -4.14 -13.73
C GLY A 76 3.18 -2.76 -14.38
N VAL A 77 2.07 -2.05 -14.59
CA VAL A 77 2.04 -0.81 -15.38
C VAL A 77 2.85 0.34 -14.74
N PRO A 78 2.77 0.61 -13.43
CA PRO A 78 3.56 1.71 -12.84
C PRO A 78 5.07 1.56 -13.06
N ALA A 79 5.61 0.35 -12.87
CA ALA A 79 7.03 0.08 -13.04
C ALA A 79 7.46 0.11 -14.52
N LEU A 80 6.61 -0.38 -15.43
CA LEU A 80 6.83 -0.28 -16.87
C LEU A 80 6.91 1.19 -17.34
N LEU A 81 6.03 2.05 -16.83
CA LEU A 81 6.03 3.49 -17.16
C LEU A 81 7.28 4.21 -16.62
N LEU A 82 7.73 3.86 -15.41
CA LEU A 82 8.99 4.37 -14.86
C LEU A 82 10.18 3.94 -15.75
N ARG A 83 10.23 2.68 -16.17
CA ARG A 83 11.26 2.19 -17.08
C ARG A 83 11.23 2.93 -18.42
N GLU A 84 10.05 3.11 -19.01
CA GLU A 84 9.89 3.85 -20.26
C GLU A 84 10.39 5.30 -20.14
N TYR A 85 10.07 5.98 -19.03
CA TYR A 85 10.60 7.31 -18.72
C TYR A 85 12.15 7.31 -18.71
N LEU A 86 12.77 6.36 -18.03
CA LEU A 86 14.23 6.25 -17.93
C LEU A 86 14.89 5.94 -19.29
N MET A 87 14.29 5.05 -20.08
CA MET A 87 14.76 4.75 -21.43
C MET A 87 14.72 5.99 -22.33
N ASN A 88 13.65 6.78 -22.27
CA ASN A 88 13.52 8.02 -23.04
C ASN A 88 14.52 9.10 -22.60
N LYS A 89 15.08 8.99 -21.39
CA LYS A 89 16.17 9.82 -20.88
C LYS A 89 17.58 9.31 -21.23
N GLY A 90 17.68 8.16 -21.89
CA GLY A 90 18.95 7.54 -22.24
C GLY A 90 19.55 6.66 -21.14
N TYR A 91 18.75 6.27 -20.14
CA TYR A 91 19.14 5.33 -19.09
C TYR A 91 18.49 3.95 -19.32
N PRO A 92 19.13 3.06 -20.10
CA PRO A 92 18.63 1.70 -20.27
C PRO A 92 18.71 0.97 -18.94
N ILE A 93 17.58 0.42 -18.48
CA ILE A 93 17.48 -0.29 -17.21
C ILE A 93 16.69 -1.58 -17.37
N HIS A 94 17.15 -2.64 -16.71
CA HIS A 94 16.39 -3.89 -16.62
C HIS A 94 15.24 -3.74 -15.63
N LEU A 95 14.13 -4.43 -15.89
CA LEU A 95 13.00 -4.46 -14.97
C LEU A 95 12.64 -5.90 -14.62
N VAL A 96 12.62 -6.19 -13.33
CA VAL A 96 12.16 -7.46 -12.79
C VAL A 96 10.84 -7.21 -12.07
N LEU A 97 9.77 -7.88 -12.53
CA LEU A 97 8.45 -7.82 -11.89
C LEU A 97 8.27 -9.05 -11.00
N THR A 98 7.85 -8.84 -9.76
CA THR A 98 7.68 -9.91 -8.76
C THR A 98 6.36 -9.77 -8.01
N ASP A 99 5.79 -10.91 -7.63
CA ASP A 99 4.58 -10.95 -6.82
C ASP A 99 4.56 -12.21 -5.95
N LYS A 100 3.81 -12.17 -4.85
CA LYS A 100 3.55 -13.33 -4.03
C LYS A 100 2.59 -14.30 -4.73
N PHE A 101 1.67 -13.78 -5.54
CA PHE A 101 0.72 -14.55 -6.34
C PHE A 101 0.87 -14.16 -7.82
N PRO A 102 1.97 -14.58 -8.48
CA PRO A 102 2.30 -14.13 -9.83
C PRO A 102 1.20 -14.49 -10.83
N HIS A 103 0.79 -13.50 -11.61
CA HIS A 103 -0.21 -13.67 -12.65
C HIS A 103 0.42 -14.36 -13.86
N GLN A 104 0.20 -15.67 -13.99
CA GLN A 104 0.90 -16.54 -14.96
C GLN A 104 0.75 -16.06 -16.42
N THR A 105 -0.48 -15.80 -16.88
CA THR A 105 -0.71 -15.33 -18.26
C THR A 105 -0.03 -14.00 -18.56
N LYS A 106 -0.10 -13.03 -17.63
CA LYS A 106 0.56 -11.73 -17.79
C LYS A 106 2.07 -11.88 -17.77
N ALA A 107 2.62 -12.72 -16.90
CA ALA A 107 4.05 -12.99 -16.85
C ALA A 107 4.57 -13.57 -18.17
N GLN A 108 3.84 -14.53 -18.75
CA GLN A 108 4.18 -15.09 -20.07
C GLN A 108 4.14 -14.03 -21.18
N LEU A 109 3.12 -13.17 -21.20
CA LEU A 109 3.03 -12.09 -22.19
C LEU A 109 4.21 -11.11 -22.07
N VAL A 110 4.48 -10.61 -20.86
CA VAL A 110 5.59 -9.68 -20.60
C VAL A 110 6.94 -10.29 -21.01
N ASN A 111 7.18 -11.55 -20.63
CA ASN A 111 8.46 -12.23 -20.90
C ASN A 111 8.67 -12.53 -22.39
N ASN A 112 7.61 -12.58 -23.19
CA ASN A 112 7.69 -12.77 -24.64
C ASN A 112 7.88 -11.45 -25.41
N GLU A 113 7.54 -10.31 -24.80
CA GLU A 113 7.58 -8.99 -25.44
C GLU A 113 8.97 -8.33 -25.40
N SER A 114 9.75 -8.53 -24.33
CA SER A 114 11.07 -7.90 -24.16
C SER A 114 11.97 -8.77 -23.30
N SER A 115 13.23 -8.93 -23.70
CA SER A 115 14.24 -9.64 -22.90
C SER A 115 14.77 -8.78 -21.74
N GLU A 116 14.54 -7.47 -21.79
CA GLU A 116 14.94 -6.51 -20.77
C GLU A 116 13.92 -6.36 -19.64
N VAL A 117 12.73 -6.95 -19.78
CA VAL A 117 11.70 -7.02 -18.75
C VAL A 117 11.41 -8.48 -18.41
N ASN A 118 11.60 -8.86 -17.16
CA ASN A 118 11.38 -10.23 -16.68
C ASN A 118 10.37 -10.26 -15.54
N TYR A 119 9.21 -10.86 -15.76
CA TYR A 119 8.25 -11.20 -14.73
C TYR A 119 8.52 -12.61 -14.21
N LEU A 120 8.95 -12.69 -12.94
CA LEU A 120 9.14 -13.95 -12.22
C LEU A 120 7.80 -14.69 -12.03
N ILE A 121 7.71 -15.88 -12.61
CA ILE A 121 6.55 -16.78 -12.48
C ILE A 121 6.48 -17.52 -11.14
N LYS A 122 7.57 -17.50 -10.36
CA LYS A 122 7.65 -18.08 -9.02
C LYS A 122 7.19 -17.05 -7.99
N SER A 123 6.50 -17.54 -6.96
CA SER A 123 6.08 -16.71 -5.82
C SER A 123 7.29 -16.10 -5.11
N VAL A 124 7.26 -14.79 -4.89
CA VAL A 124 8.27 -14.03 -4.16
C VAL A 124 7.60 -13.25 -3.03
N ASP A 125 8.03 -13.46 -1.79
CA ASP A 125 7.54 -12.71 -0.64
C ASP A 125 8.38 -11.43 -0.46
N ALA A 126 7.73 -10.26 -0.55
CA ALA A 126 8.41 -8.98 -0.39
C ALA A 126 9.07 -8.80 0.99
N THR A 127 8.62 -9.53 2.01
CA THR A 127 9.22 -9.49 3.37
C THR A 127 10.51 -10.29 3.48
N ASP A 128 10.81 -11.12 2.49
CA ASP A 128 12.00 -11.99 2.45
C ASP A 128 12.50 -12.11 1.00
N LEU A 129 12.93 -10.99 0.44
CA LEU A 129 13.42 -10.93 -0.93
C LEU A 129 14.77 -11.67 -1.05
N PRO A 130 14.94 -12.54 -2.06
CA PRO A 130 16.21 -13.23 -2.32
C PRO A 130 17.40 -12.28 -2.52
N GLN A 131 18.59 -12.70 -2.07
CA GLN A 131 19.81 -11.86 -2.12
C GLN A 131 20.36 -11.66 -3.52
N ASP A 132 20.02 -12.55 -4.46
CA ASP A 132 20.38 -12.47 -5.87
C ASP A 132 19.57 -11.42 -6.64
N LEU A 133 18.39 -11.03 -6.14
CA LEU A 133 17.63 -9.91 -6.67
C LEU A 133 18.23 -8.57 -6.19
N LYS A 134 19.18 -8.05 -6.98
CA LYS A 134 19.89 -6.78 -6.77
C LYS A 134 19.37 -5.68 -7.70
N GLY A 135 19.27 -4.47 -7.16
CA GLY A 135 18.74 -3.30 -7.86
C GLY A 135 17.87 -2.42 -6.97
N LEU A 136 17.31 -1.37 -7.56
CA LEU A 136 16.33 -0.53 -6.89
C LEU A 136 15.03 -1.30 -6.69
N ARG A 137 14.63 -1.49 -5.43
CA ARG A 137 13.37 -2.16 -5.09
C ARG A 137 12.23 -1.16 -5.09
N THR A 138 11.16 -1.40 -5.83
CA THR A 138 9.99 -0.51 -5.89
C THR A 138 8.74 -1.17 -5.34
N LEU A 139 7.87 -0.36 -4.74
CA LEU A 139 6.53 -0.73 -4.29
C LEU A 139 5.58 0.39 -4.70
N PHE A 140 4.69 0.14 -5.67
CA PHE A 140 3.67 1.10 -6.09
C PHE A 140 2.33 0.76 -5.46
N ALA A 141 1.84 1.64 -4.58
CA ALA A 141 0.57 1.50 -3.87
C ALA A 141 0.35 0.11 -3.26
N SER A 142 1.39 -0.47 -2.65
CA SER A 142 1.34 -1.82 -2.09
C SER A 142 1.83 -1.89 -0.64
N LEU A 143 2.56 -0.88 -0.15
CA LEU A 143 3.12 -0.90 1.20
C LEU A 143 2.02 -0.92 2.28
N HIS A 144 0.88 -0.27 2.03
CA HIS A 144 -0.25 -0.23 2.95
C HIS A 144 -0.90 -1.59 3.23
N HIS A 145 -0.75 -2.59 2.35
CA HIS A 145 -1.23 -3.96 2.57
C HIS A 145 -0.47 -4.68 3.70
N PHE A 146 0.75 -4.24 4.02
CA PHE A 146 1.59 -4.90 5.01
C PHE A 146 1.29 -4.41 6.43
N LYS A 147 1.41 -5.29 7.43
CA LYS A 147 1.39 -4.89 8.84
C LYS A 147 2.73 -4.25 9.25
N PRO A 148 2.80 -3.49 10.37
CA PRO A 148 4.01 -2.76 10.73
C PRO A 148 5.27 -3.63 10.84
N LYS A 149 5.15 -4.85 11.37
CA LYS A 149 6.26 -5.82 11.44
C LYS A 149 6.73 -6.30 10.06
N GLN A 150 5.81 -6.42 9.10
CA GLN A 150 6.13 -6.82 7.73
C GLN A 150 6.78 -5.67 6.97
N VAL A 151 6.28 -4.43 7.13
CA VAL A 151 6.98 -3.24 6.61
C VAL A 151 8.38 -3.15 7.18
N GLN A 152 8.55 -3.37 8.49
CA GLN A 152 9.88 -3.44 9.10
C GLN A 152 10.75 -4.51 8.44
N ALA A 153 10.22 -5.70 8.17
CA ALA A 153 10.96 -6.77 7.51
C ALA A 153 11.36 -6.42 6.06
N ILE A 154 10.46 -5.80 5.28
CA ILE A 154 10.75 -5.32 3.92
C ILE A 154 11.92 -4.31 3.94
N LEU A 155 11.84 -3.31 4.82
CA LEU A 155 12.88 -2.28 4.94
C LEU A 155 14.19 -2.87 5.50
N GLN A 156 14.11 -3.80 6.45
CA GLN A 156 15.28 -4.48 7.00
C GLN A 156 15.96 -5.35 5.93
N ASN A 157 15.20 -6.06 5.10
CA ASN A 157 15.77 -6.84 4.00
C ASN A 157 16.49 -5.93 2.98
N ALA A 158 16.03 -4.69 2.75
CA ALA A 158 16.74 -3.71 1.94
C ALA A 158 18.07 -3.29 2.59
N VAL A 159 18.07 -3.00 3.89
CA VAL A 159 19.27 -2.67 4.67
C VAL A 159 20.27 -3.83 4.67
N ASP A 160 19.83 -5.04 5.01
CA ASP A 160 20.68 -6.23 5.13
C ASP A 160 21.36 -6.60 3.81
N ASN A 161 20.70 -6.35 2.68
CA ASN A 161 21.24 -6.61 1.34
C ASN A 161 21.89 -5.37 0.70
N ASN A 162 21.93 -4.24 1.41
CA ASN A 162 22.45 -2.97 0.92
C ASN A 162 21.86 -2.56 -0.44
N GLN A 163 20.54 -2.75 -0.61
CA GLN A 163 19.81 -2.40 -1.85
C GLN A 163 18.90 -1.20 -1.61
N PRO A 164 18.90 -0.17 -2.48
CA PRO A 164 17.98 0.95 -2.34
C PRO A 164 16.53 0.51 -2.53
N ILE A 165 15.60 1.22 -1.88
CA ILE A 165 14.17 0.93 -1.90
C ILE A 165 13.34 2.21 -2.02
N ALA A 166 12.28 2.16 -2.82
CA ALA A 166 11.31 3.23 -2.99
C ALA A 166 9.87 2.69 -2.90
N ALA A 167 9.10 3.19 -1.93
CA ALA A 167 7.68 2.91 -1.81
C ALA A 167 6.89 4.19 -2.12
N LEU A 168 5.91 4.08 -3.03
CA LEU A 168 5.14 5.20 -3.59
C LEU A 168 3.65 4.98 -3.34
N GLU A 169 3.00 5.84 -2.58
CA GLU A 169 1.61 5.72 -2.15
C GLU A 169 0.79 6.94 -2.60
N PHE A 170 -0.18 6.74 -3.50
CA PHE A 170 -1.16 7.77 -3.84
C PHE A 170 -2.36 7.81 -2.89
N THR A 171 -2.44 6.84 -1.97
CA THR A 171 -3.40 6.78 -0.88
C THR A 171 -2.90 7.59 0.31
N GLU A 172 -3.80 8.10 1.15
CA GLU A 172 -3.41 8.88 2.31
C GLU A 172 -4.45 8.81 3.43
N ARG A 173 -3.99 8.64 4.67
CA ARG A 173 -4.84 8.49 5.84
C ARG A 173 -5.38 9.82 6.35
N ASN A 174 -6.36 10.36 5.63
CA ASN A 174 -7.15 11.53 6.02
C ASN A 174 -8.60 11.45 5.52
N TRP A 175 -9.52 12.20 6.16
CA TRP A 175 -10.95 12.14 5.84
C TRP A 175 -11.28 12.67 4.44
N LEU A 176 -10.50 13.64 3.93
CA LEU A 176 -10.67 14.14 2.58
C LEU A 176 -10.46 13.02 1.55
N ARG A 177 -9.44 12.18 1.73
CA ARG A 177 -9.13 11.05 0.84
C ARG A 177 -10.19 9.97 0.88
N VAL A 178 -10.67 9.65 2.08
CA VAL A 178 -11.82 8.75 2.28
C VAL A 178 -13.04 9.30 1.53
N PHE A 179 -13.32 10.60 1.62
CA PHE A 179 -14.41 11.23 0.87
C PHE A 179 -14.16 11.25 -0.65
N LEU A 180 -12.92 11.41 -1.10
CA LEU A 180 -12.58 11.37 -2.53
C LEU A 180 -12.76 9.98 -3.18
N MET A 181 -13.05 8.93 -2.40
CA MET A 181 -13.46 7.64 -2.96
C MET A 181 -14.81 7.70 -3.69
N PHE A 182 -15.71 8.62 -3.34
CA PHE A 182 -16.96 8.83 -4.07
C PHE A 182 -16.71 9.32 -5.51
N PRO A 183 -16.04 10.46 -5.75
CA PRO A 183 -15.69 10.89 -7.10
C PRO A 183 -14.70 9.93 -7.78
N GLY A 184 -13.83 9.25 -7.03
CA GLY A 184 -12.97 8.20 -7.58
C GLY A 184 -13.77 7.01 -8.14
N THR A 185 -14.87 6.62 -7.49
CA THR A 185 -15.73 5.52 -7.97
C THR A 185 -16.57 5.97 -9.16
N LEU A 186 -17.02 7.23 -9.17
CA LEU A 186 -17.61 7.82 -10.37
C LEU A 186 -16.62 7.85 -11.53
N HIS A 187 -15.35 8.18 -11.28
CA HIS A 187 -14.31 8.09 -12.29
C HIS A 187 -14.16 6.66 -12.81
N LEU A 188 -14.21 5.63 -11.96
CA LEU A 188 -14.22 4.22 -12.42
C LEU A 188 -15.37 3.94 -13.39
N LEU A 189 -16.58 4.38 -13.07
CA LEU A 189 -17.74 4.20 -13.94
C LEU A 189 -17.56 4.90 -15.28
N LEU A 190 -16.95 6.09 -15.31
CA LEU A 190 -16.72 6.86 -16.52
C LEU A 190 -15.52 6.35 -17.34
N ALA A 191 -14.48 5.85 -16.68
CA ALA A 191 -13.24 5.39 -17.29
C ALA A 191 -13.35 3.98 -17.87
N THR A 192 -14.22 3.13 -17.30
CA THR A 192 -14.40 1.72 -17.69
C THR A 192 -14.48 1.47 -19.20
N PRO A 193 -15.18 2.28 -20.03
CA PRO A 193 -15.24 2.08 -21.48
C PRO A 193 -13.92 2.30 -22.21
N PHE A 194 -12.98 3.04 -21.61
CA PHE A 194 -11.69 3.38 -22.19
C PHE A 194 -10.56 2.46 -21.73
N ILE A 195 -10.83 1.55 -20.79
CA ILE A 195 -9.85 0.58 -20.31
C ILE A 195 -9.68 -0.51 -21.38
N LYS A 196 -8.43 -0.69 -21.83
CA LYS A 196 -8.05 -1.72 -22.81
C LYS A 196 -7.39 -2.92 -22.12
N PRO A 197 -7.57 -4.14 -22.65
CA PRO A 197 -8.46 -4.48 -23.76
C PRO A 197 -9.95 -4.39 -23.37
N PHE A 198 -10.80 -4.17 -24.38
CA PHE A 198 -12.25 -4.18 -24.19
C PHE A 198 -12.71 -5.55 -23.65
N SER A 199 -13.63 -5.54 -22.69
CA SER A 199 -14.16 -6.76 -22.08
C SER A 199 -15.65 -6.59 -21.77
N LEU A 200 -16.49 -7.42 -22.39
CA LEU A 200 -17.93 -7.46 -22.09
C LEU A 200 -18.19 -7.84 -20.63
N SER A 201 -17.34 -8.70 -20.07
CA SER A 201 -17.44 -9.08 -18.66
C SER A 201 -17.21 -7.87 -17.74
N ARG A 202 -16.25 -6.99 -18.08
CA ARG A 202 -16.02 -5.74 -17.33
C ARG A 202 -17.28 -4.87 -17.33
N PHE A 203 -17.92 -4.71 -18.49
CA PHE A 203 -19.16 -3.93 -18.57
C PHE A 203 -20.29 -4.55 -17.74
N PHE A 204 -20.45 -5.87 -17.79
CA PHE A 204 -21.46 -6.57 -17.01
C PHE A 204 -21.26 -6.38 -15.49
N TRP A 205 -20.04 -6.61 -14.99
CA TRP A 205 -19.72 -6.49 -13.56
C TRP A 205 -19.52 -5.05 -13.06
N THR A 206 -19.48 -4.07 -13.98
CA THR A 206 -19.44 -2.65 -13.61
C THR A 206 -20.82 -2.00 -13.66
N TYR A 207 -21.64 -2.28 -14.68
CA TYR A 207 -22.89 -1.55 -14.92
C TYR A 207 -24.17 -2.36 -14.67
N VAL A 208 -24.17 -3.67 -14.92
CA VAL A 208 -25.38 -4.51 -14.76
C VAL A 208 -25.46 -5.03 -13.33
N ILE A 209 -24.39 -5.68 -12.86
CA ILE A 209 -24.23 -6.10 -11.48
C ILE A 209 -22.98 -5.38 -10.95
N PRO A 210 -23.11 -4.24 -10.26
CA PRO A 210 -22.00 -3.31 -9.97
C PRO A 210 -21.04 -3.80 -8.88
N VAL A 211 -20.53 -5.03 -9.01
CA VAL A 211 -19.57 -5.66 -8.10
C VAL A 211 -18.23 -4.92 -8.14
N VAL A 212 -17.74 -4.57 -9.33
CA VAL A 212 -16.45 -3.88 -9.49
C VAL A 212 -16.45 -2.51 -8.80
N PRO A 213 -17.46 -1.63 -8.99
CA PRO A 213 -17.57 -0.39 -8.22
C PRO A 213 -17.61 -0.59 -6.70
N MET A 214 -18.30 -1.63 -6.20
CA MET A 214 -18.37 -1.92 -4.76
C MET A 214 -17.01 -2.35 -4.20
N ILE A 215 -16.32 -3.25 -4.89
CA ILE A 215 -14.96 -3.68 -4.54
C ILE A 215 -14.03 -2.48 -4.54
N TYR A 216 -14.02 -1.70 -5.62
CA TYR A 216 -13.15 -0.53 -5.76
C TYR A 216 -13.39 0.51 -4.66
N PHE A 217 -14.65 0.82 -4.37
CA PHE A 217 -15.01 1.77 -3.33
C PHE A 217 -14.53 1.27 -1.96
N TRP A 218 -14.83 0.02 -1.60
CA TRP A 218 -14.39 -0.56 -0.33
C TRP A 218 -12.87 -0.62 -0.21
N ASP A 219 -12.20 -1.21 -1.20
CA ASP A 219 -10.74 -1.37 -1.17
C ASP A 219 -10.06 -0.01 -1.08
N GLY A 220 -10.44 0.97 -1.91
CA GLY A 220 -9.84 2.29 -1.81
C GLY A 220 -10.14 3.04 -0.51
N LEU A 221 -11.31 2.84 0.12
CA LEU A 221 -11.54 3.35 1.49
C LEU A 221 -10.55 2.72 2.47
N VAL A 222 -10.40 1.40 2.43
CA VAL A 222 -9.53 0.65 3.32
C VAL A 222 -8.06 0.96 3.06
N SER A 223 -7.62 1.11 1.80
CA SER A 223 -6.26 1.48 1.44
C SER A 223 -5.88 2.82 2.07
N ASN A 224 -6.76 3.84 1.99
CA ASN A 224 -6.55 5.13 2.67
C ASN A 224 -6.43 4.99 4.20
N LEU A 225 -7.25 4.12 4.82
CA LEU A 225 -7.18 3.86 6.27
C LEU A 225 -5.93 3.06 6.67
N ARG A 226 -5.39 2.25 5.75
CA ARG A 226 -4.19 1.44 5.92
C ARG A 226 -2.90 2.18 5.59
N THR A 227 -2.94 3.29 4.85
CA THR A 227 -1.74 4.05 4.49
C THR A 227 -0.98 4.48 5.74
N TYR A 228 0.34 4.29 5.68
CA TYR A 228 1.24 4.75 6.74
C TYR A 228 1.41 6.26 6.66
N SER A 229 1.30 6.93 7.80
CA SER A 229 1.75 8.32 7.92
C SER A 229 3.28 8.38 7.98
N GLU A 230 3.85 9.56 7.71
CA GLU A 230 5.29 9.79 7.90
C GLU A 230 5.75 9.40 9.31
N ARG A 231 4.96 9.76 10.34
CA ARG A 231 5.23 9.37 11.73
C ARG A 231 5.29 7.85 11.88
N ASP A 232 4.35 7.12 11.29
CA ASP A 232 4.33 5.65 11.37
C ASP A 232 5.58 5.05 10.71
N LEU A 233 5.95 5.54 9.54
CA LEU A 233 7.14 5.08 8.81
C LEU A 233 8.43 5.40 9.59
N ARG A 234 8.58 6.61 10.13
CA ARG A 234 9.74 6.97 10.98
C ARG A 234 9.85 6.08 12.22
N MET A 235 8.72 5.73 12.85
CA MET A 235 8.71 4.79 13.99
C MET A 235 9.07 3.34 13.60
N ILE A 236 8.85 2.95 12.34
CA ILE A 236 9.27 1.64 11.83
C ILE A 236 10.77 1.67 11.51
N ILE A 237 11.23 2.72 10.83
CA ILE A 237 12.65 2.93 10.47
C ILE A 237 13.54 2.98 11.71
N SER A 238 13.09 3.60 12.80
CA SER A 238 13.87 3.67 14.05
C SER A 238 14.09 2.32 14.74
N LYS A 239 13.41 1.26 14.28
CA LYS A 239 13.55 -0.11 14.77
C LYS A 239 14.39 -1.00 13.86
N LEU A 240 14.89 -0.45 12.75
CA LEU A 240 15.81 -1.16 11.86
C LEU A 240 17.17 -1.33 12.56
N LYS A 241 17.77 -2.51 12.38
CA LYS A 241 19.09 -2.85 12.90
C LYS A 241 20.15 -2.48 11.86
N ASN A 242 21.34 -2.07 12.32
CA ASN A 242 22.49 -1.74 11.48
C ASN A 242 22.13 -0.78 10.33
N ASN A 243 21.25 0.20 10.62
CA ASN A 243 20.68 1.07 9.61
C ASN A 243 21.71 2.09 9.11
N ASN A 244 22.43 1.72 8.05
CA ASN A 244 23.39 2.54 7.31
C ASN A 244 22.74 3.23 6.09
N PHE A 245 21.42 3.44 6.13
CA PHE A 245 20.66 4.04 5.04
C PHE A 245 20.25 5.47 5.38
N ASP A 246 20.25 6.32 4.35
CA ASP A 246 19.56 7.61 4.39
C ASP A 246 18.10 7.41 3.99
N TRP A 247 17.19 7.90 4.83
CA TRP A 247 15.74 7.76 4.63
C TRP A 247 15.08 9.11 4.37
N ASP A 248 14.41 9.22 3.24
CA ASP A 248 13.59 10.39 2.86
C ASP A 248 12.13 9.99 2.78
N ILE A 249 11.26 10.77 3.42
CA ILE A 249 9.80 10.58 3.37
C ILE A 249 9.19 11.93 3.08
N LYS A 250 8.61 12.10 1.89
CA LYS A 250 7.94 13.35 1.53
C LYS A 250 6.62 13.12 0.81
N LYS A 251 5.84 14.18 0.73
CA LYS A 251 4.61 14.24 -0.06
C LYS A 251 4.80 15.16 -1.25
N ILE A 252 4.38 14.69 -2.41
CA ILE A 252 4.37 15.46 -3.65
C ILE A 252 2.92 15.66 -4.05
N SER A 253 2.47 16.90 -4.13
CA SER A 253 1.16 17.20 -4.68
C SER A 253 1.16 17.03 -6.19
N SER A 254 0.09 16.49 -6.75
CA SER A 254 -0.20 16.59 -8.19
C SER A 254 -1.05 17.84 -8.47
N PRO A 255 -0.76 18.62 -9.52
CA PRO A 255 -1.59 19.75 -9.93
C PRO A 255 -2.74 19.29 -10.84
N LEU A 256 -2.59 18.14 -11.50
CA LEU A 256 -3.62 17.57 -12.40
C LEU A 256 -4.73 16.86 -11.62
N MET A 257 -4.40 16.31 -10.46
CA MET A 257 -5.36 15.61 -9.61
C MET A 257 -5.19 16.10 -8.17
N PRO A 258 -6.25 16.23 -7.37
CA PRO A 258 -6.16 16.57 -5.95
C PRO A 258 -5.59 15.38 -5.14
N ILE A 259 -4.55 14.72 -5.65
CA ILE A 259 -3.90 13.52 -5.14
C ILE A 259 -2.45 13.86 -4.83
N ASN A 260 -2.04 13.56 -3.60
CA ASN A 260 -0.67 13.63 -3.15
C ASN A 260 -0.08 12.23 -3.26
N ILE A 261 1.15 12.12 -3.72
CA ILE A 261 1.92 10.89 -3.56
C ILE A 261 2.83 11.07 -2.35
N THR A 262 2.69 10.18 -1.38
CA THR A 262 3.69 10.01 -0.33
C THR A 262 4.71 9.02 -0.84
N TYR A 263 5.99 9.40 -0.82
CA TYR A 263 7.07 8.45 -1.07
C TYR A 263 7.88 8.21 0.19
N LEU A 264 8.44 7.01 0.28
CA LEU A 264 9.51 6.65 1.19
C LEU A 264 10.66 6.11 0.33
N ILE A 265 11.83 6.70 0.47
CA ILE A 265 13.06 6.27 -0.20
C ILE A 265 14.08 5.97 0.89
N GLY A 266 14.67 4.78 0.81
CA GLY A 266 15.84 4.38 1.59
C GLY A 266 16.97 4.05 0.65
N GLN A 267 18.15 4.62 0.89
CA GLN A 267 19.32 4.33 0.07
C GLN A 267 20.58 4.18 0.95
N PRO A 268 21.50 3.27 0.60
CA PRO A 268 22.78 3.14 1.29
C PRO A 268 23.51 4.48 1.37
N GLN A 269 24.09 4.76 2.53
CA GLN A 269 25.04 5.86 2.69
C GLN A 269 26.25 5.58 1.81
N THR A 270 26.48 6.43 0.81
CA THR A 270 27.75 6.46 0.10
C THR A 270 28.82 6.88 1.10
N HIS A 271 29.69 5.95 1.51
CA HIS A 271 30.94 6.29 2.18
C HIS A 271 31.80 7.10 1.20
N GLN A 272 31.61 8.41 1.15
CA GLN A 272 32.66 9.29 0.67
C GLN A 272 33.77 9.28 1.72
N PRO A 273 35.03 9.02 1.36
CA PRO A 273 36.14 9.27 2.27
C PRO A 273 36.04 10.72 2.73
N SER A 274 35.98 10.91 4.05
CA SER A 274 35.94 12.22 4.68
C SER A 274 37.24 12.98 4.41
N ASN A 275 37.29 13.65 3.26
CA ASN A 275 38.23 14.71 2.94
C ASN A 275 37.51 15.65 1.97
N LEU A 276 36.76 16.60 2.53
CA LEU A 276 36.87 18.00 2.16
C LEU A 276 36.10 18.83 3.19
N SER A 277 36.89 19.58 3.94
CA SER A 277 36.59 20.78 4.72
C SER A 277 35.26 21.47 4.43
N SER A 278 34.54 21.69 5.53
CA SER A 278 33.53 22.71 5.78
C SER A 278 33.64 23.96 4.91
N VAL A 279 32.62 24.18 4.08
CA VAL A 279 32.27 25.51 3.58
C VAL A 279 30.94 25.90 4.23
N ASP A 280 31.05 26.80 5.20
CA ASP A 280 29.94 27.45 5.88
C ASP A 280 29.06 28.22 4.89
N HIS A 281 27.83 27.75 4.67
CA HIS A 281 26.77 28.60 4.15
C HIS A 281 25.74 28.88 5.25
N LYS A 282 26.01 29.98 5.94
CA LYS A 282 25.08 30.74 6.78
C LYS A 282 23.80 31.03 5.98
N ARG A 283 22.67 30.39 6.34
CA ARG A 283 21.34 30.75 5.81
C ARG A 283 20.49 31.39 6.90
N MET A 284 20.07 32.60 6.57
CA MET A 284 19.33 33.57 7.37
C MET A 284 17.94 33.05 7.74
N SER A 285 17.56 33.25 9.00
CA SER A 285 16.20 33.01 9.50
C SER A 285 15.24 34.06 8.94
N THR A 286 14.11 33.63 8.40
CA THR A 286 12.89 34.45 8.37
C THR A 286 11.70 33.61 8.84
N ASN A 287 10.98 34.19 9.78
CA ASN A 287 9.79 33.70 10.45
C ASN A 287 8.63 33.55 9.45
N PRO A 288 7.76 32.52 9.53
CA PRO A 288 6.46 32.59 8.88
C PRO A 288 5.42 33.08 9.88
N ASP A 289 4.84 34.24 9.54
CA ASP A 289 3.63 34.77 10.16
C ASP A 289 2.44 33.82 10.01
N SER A 290 1.55 33.95 10.98
CA SER A 290 0.29 33.26 11.23
C SER A 290 -0.56 32.95 9.99
N VAL A 291 -0.87 31.66 9.79
CA VAL A 291 -2.01 31.22 8.97
C VAL A 291 -3.18 30.92 9.90
N GLN A 292 -4.20 31.76 9.85
CA GLN A 292 -5.49 31.53 10.51
C GLN A 292 -6.19 30.33 9.86
N PHE A 293 -6.38 29.25 10.62
CA PHE A 293 -7.27 28.16 10.25
C PHE A 293 -8.73 28.57 10.49
N ALA A 294 -9.53 28.59 9.42
CA ALA A 294 -10.98 28.74 9.52
C ALA A 294 -11.58 27.55 10.30
N THR A 295 -12.16 27.84 11.46
CA THR A 295 -12.87 26.87 12.30
C THR A 295 -14.22 26.54 11.67
N LYS A 296 -14.34 25.37 11.03
CA LYS A 296 -15.64 24.90 10.52
C LYS A 296 -16.48 24.34 11.69
N THR A 297 -17.65 24.91 11.92
CA THR A 297 -18.52 24.66 13.08
C THR A 297 -19.25 23.30 13.01
N ARG A 298 -19.67 22.79 14.17
CA ARG A 298 -20.44 21.55 14.38
C ARG A 298 -21.63 21.40 13.43
N ASP A 299 -22.22 22.52 13.04
CA ASP A 299 -23.38 22.57 12.12
C ASP A 299 -23.02 22.03 10.74
N SER A 300 -21.78 22.27 10.28
CA SER A 300 -21.30 21.77 8.98
C SER A 300 -21.18 20.24 8.93
N VAL A 301 -20.87 19.60 10.06
CA VAL A 301 -20.77 18.14 10.14
C VAL A 301 -22.16 17.50 10.13
N CYS A 302 -23.11 18.10 10.85
CA CYS A 302 -24.50 17.62 10.89
C CYS A 302 -25.18 17.75 9.52
N VAL A 303 -24.94 18.84 8.80
CA VAL A 303 -25.43 19.04 7.43
C VAL A 303 -24.86 17.98 6.47
N VAL A 304 -23.56 17.70 6.54
CA VAL A 304 -22.92 16.70 5.67
C VAL A 304 -23.46 15.28 5.94
N LEU A 305 -23.63 14.91 7.20
CA LEU A 305 -24.22 13.61 7.56
C LEU A 305 -25.69 13.50 7.15
N GLY A 306 -26.44 14.60 7.26
CA GLY A 306 -27.78 14.71 6.70
C GLY A 306 -27.78 14.43 5.19
N MET A 307 -26.98 15.17 4.42
CA MET A 307 -26.90 14.99 2.97
C MET A 307 -26.51 13.55 2.56
N LEU A 308 -25.60 12.91 3.30
CA LEU A 308 -25.20 11.52 3.08
C LEU A 308 -26.35 10.54 3.35
N SER A 309 -27.04 10.67 4.47
CA SER A 309 -28.18 9.81 4.81
C SER A 309 -29.33 9.94 3.80
N GLY A 310 -29.59 11.17 3.33
CA GLY A 310 -30.54 11.45 2.27
C GLY A 310 -30.15 10.80 0.96
N PHE A 311 -28.89 10.93 0.56
CA PHE A 311 -28.39 10.31 -0.66
C PHE A 311 -28.62 8.79 -0.66
N PHE A 312 -28.35 8.10 0.45
CA PHE A 312 -28.67 6.67 0.56
C PHE A 312 -30.18 6.39 0.56
N ALA A 313 -30.98 7.21 1.24
CA ALA A 313 -32.43 7.11 1.20
C ALA A 313 -33.00 7.32 -0.21
N PHE A 314 -32.40 8.20 -1.02
CA PHE A 314 -32.74 8.41 -2.42
C PHE A 314 -32.42 7.19 -3.27
N LEU A 315 -31.25 6.57 -3.07
CA LEU A 315 -30.87 5.37 -3.79
C LEU A 315 -31.85 4.20 -3.54
N ILE A 316 -32.41 4.12 -2.33
CA ILE A 316 -33.33 3.07 -1.93
C ILE A 316 -34.77 3.38 -2.36
N SER A 317 -35.27 4.58 -2.04
CA SER A 317 -36.69 4.93 -2.23
C SER A 317 -37.00 5.57 -3.58
N ARG A 318 -36.00 6.18 -4.23
CA ARG A 318 -36.11 7.06 -5.41
C ARG A 318 -37.11 8.20 -5.27
N ASP A 319 -37.58 8.48 -4.05
CA ASP A 319 -38.53 9.56 -3.76
C ASP A 319 -37.77 10.77 -3.19
N PRO A 320 -37.80 11.93 -3.87
CA PRO A 320 -37.12 13.13 -3.40
C PRO A 320 -37.69 13.67 -2.09
N LYS A 321 -38.96 13.39 -1.76
CA LYS A 321 -39.58 13.80 -0.49
C LYS A 321 -39.03 12.98 0.68
N ILE A 322 -38.89 11.67 0.49
CA ILE A 322 -38.30 10.76 1.50
C ILE A 322 -36.82 11.09 1.70
N THR A 323 -36.11 11.36 0.61
CA THR A 323 -34.71 11.79 0.61
C THR A 323 -34.49 13.06 1.44
N LEU A 324 -35.31 14.08 1.20
CA LEU A 324 -35.23 15.34 1.92
C LEU A 324 -35.60 15.17 3.40
N ALA A 325 -36.63 14.37 3.68
CA ALA A 325 -37.05 14.04 5.04
C ALA A 325 -35.94 13.32 5.82
N VAL A 326 -35.32 12.30 5.25
CA VAL A 326 -34.22 11.55 5.89
C VAL A 326 -32.97 12.42 6.05
N SER A 327 -32.67 13.29 5.08
CA SER A 327 -31.54 14.22 5.20
C SER A 327 -31.69 15.17 6.38
N LEU A 328 -32.85 15.81 6.47
CA LEU A 328 -33.15 16.79 7.51
C LEU A 328 -33.26 16.12 8.87
N LEU A 329 -33.94 14.98 8.94
CA LEU A 329 -34.10 14.22 10.18
C LEU A 329 -32.74 13.78 10.73
N THR A 330 -31.84 13.27 9.88
CA THR A 330 -30.51 12.85 10.33
C THR A 330 -29.64 14.03 10.74
N ALA A 331 -29.69 15.15 10.01
CA ALA A 331 -28.98 16.37 10.41
C ALA A 331 -29.46 16.89 11.78
N ILE A 332 -30.77 16.87 12.04
CA ILE A 332 -31.37 17.28 13.31
C ILE A 332 -31.02 16.30 14.43
N LEU A 333 -31.11 14.99 14.18
CA LEU A 333 -30.77 13.97 15.18
C LEU A 333 -29.27 14.03 15.54
N CYS A 334 -28.38 14.24 14.57
CA CYS A 334 -26.96 14.46 14.82
C CYS A 334 -26.68 15.75 15.60
N TRP A 335 -27.50 16.80 15.40
CA TRP A 335 -27.39 18.02 16.17
C TRP A 335 -27.77 17.78 17.63
N VAL A 336 -28.86 17.04 17.89
CA VAL A 336 -29.48 16.89 19.22
C VAL A 336 -28.87 15.75 20.07
N ALA A 337 -28.19 14.77 19.47
CA ALA A 337 -27.69 13.59 20.18
C ALA A 337 -26.60 13.89 21.25
N PRO A 338 -26.78 13.44 22.52
CA PRO A 338 -25.72 13.43 23.54
C PRO A 338 -24.72 12.29 23.32
N ASN A 339 -23.42 12.58 23.44
CA ASN A 339 -22.34 11.60 23.23
C ASN A 339 -22.25 10.57 24.37
N ASN A 340 -22.74 9.35 24.16
CA ASN A 340 -22.40 8.18 24.96
C ASN A 340 -22.50 6.89 24.12
N VAL A 341 -21.39 6.41 23.56
CA VAL A 341 -21.21 4.98 23.28
C VAL A 341 -19.73 4.64 23.43
N GLU A 342 -19.44 3.87 24.47
CA GLU A 342 -18.21 3.10 24.63
C GLU A 342 -18.45 1.73 24.00
N MET A 343 -17.68 1.34 22.98
CA MET A 343 -17.81 0.02 22.35
C MET A 343 -16.45 -0.65 22.22
N LYS A 344 -16.24 -1.63 23.11
CA LYS A 344 -15.27 -2.72 22.98
C LYS A 344 -15.76 -3.66 21.87
N MET A 345 -14.96 -3.90 20.83
CA MET A 345 -15.16 -5.06 19.97
C MET A 345 -13.83 -5.72 19.59
N GLN A 346 -13.80 -7.03 19.83
CA GLN A 346 -12.67 -7.94 19.67
C GLN A 346 -12.43 -8.31 18.20
N GLN A 347 -11.17 -8.65 17.94
CA GLN A 347 -10.58 -9.20 16.73
C GLN A 347 -11.34 -10.41 16.18
N TYR A 348 -11.37 -10.60 14.85
CA TYR A 348 -10.88 -11.81 14.16
C TYR A 348 -10.85 -11.60 12.62
N GLY A 349 -9.79 -12.10 11.98
CA GLY A 349 -9.64 -12.23 10.53
C GLY A 349 -8.41 -13.11 10.24
N ARG A 350 -8.62 -14.27 9.59
CA ARG A 350 -7.64 -15.35 9.40
C ARG A 350 -6.38 -14.86 8.66
N PHE A 351 -5.25 -14.77 9.35
CA PHE A 351 -3.94 -15.11 8.80
C PHE A 351 -3.05 -15.62 9.94
N PHE A 352 -2.42 -16.78 9.70
CA PHE A 352 -1.58 -17.60 10.58
C PHE A 352 -2.33 -18.45 11.64
N ARG A 353 -2.52 -19.75 11.33
CA ARG A 353 -2.29 -20.78 12.35
C ARG A 353 -0.77 -20.92 12.47
N PRO A 354 -0.16 -20.80 13.67
CA PRO A 354 1.22 -21.19 13.85
C PRO A 354 1.34 -22.70 13.56
N CYS A 355 2.23 -23.08 12.65
CA CYS A 355 2.70 -24.46 12.63
C CYS A 355 3.59 -24.62 13.88
N SER A 356 2.99 -25.08 14.99
CA SER A 356 3.74 -25.44 16.18
C SER A 356 4.32 -26.83 15.98
N SER A 357 5.60 -26.91 15.60
CA SER A 357 6.39 -28.11 15.85
C SER A 357 6.66 -28.20 17.36
N GLN A 358 5.72 -28.79 18.10
CA GLN A 358 5.99 -29.25 19.46
C GLN A 358 6.99 -30.42 19.38
N ARG A 359 8.26 -30.12 19.65
CA ARG A 359 9.10 -31.04 20.42
C ARG A 359 8.54 -31.06 21.85
N LYS A 360 8.03 -32.19 22.28
CA LYS A 360 8.01 -32.57 23.70
C LYS A 360 8.54 -33.99 23.80
N GLY A 361 9.70 -34.11 24.43
CA GLY A 361 10.07 -35.34 25.10
C GLY A 361 9.11 -35.57 26.27
N VAL A 362 8.74 -36.82 26.45
CA VAL A 362 8.32 -37.38 27.73
C VAL A 362 9.19 -38.60 27.96
N ALA A 363 9.72 -38.67 29.16
CA ALA A 363 10.67 -39.64 29.64
C ALA A 363 9.95 -40.83 30.30
N VAL A 364 10.50 -42.03 30.07
CA VAL A 364 10.82 -43.08 31.05
C VAL A 364 9.72 -44.04 31.55
N ASN A 365 10.11 -45.33 31.43
CA ASN A 365 9.73 -46.58 32.12
C ASN A 365 8.49 -47.35 31.69
N GLU A 366 8.74 -48.48 31.02
CA GLU A 366 8.36 -49.82 31.54
C GLU A 366 9.37 -50.89 31.04
N MET A 367 9.61 -51.88 31.90
CA MET A 367 10.69 -52.89 31.89
C MET A 367 10.44 -54.10 30.99
N GLN A 368 11.55 -54.76 30.59
CA GLN A 368 11.76 -56.21 30.31
C GLN A 368 10.95 -56.83 29.15
N GLU A 369 11.44 -57.73 28.28
CA GLU A 369 12.59 -58.65 28.30
C GLU A 369 12.77 -59.27 26.89
N SER A 370 13.90 -59.98 26.70
CA SER A 370 14.29 -60.90 25.61
C SER A 370 14.95 -60.29 24.36
N LEU A 371 16.28 -60.36 24.21
CA LEU A 371 17.19 -61.50 23.93
C LEU A 371 17.28 -61.88 22.44
N LEU A 372 18.53 -61.80 21.96
CA LEU A 372 19.22 -62.60 20.93
C LEU A 372 19.53 -61.93 19.57
N ASP A 373 20.84 -61.78 19.39
CA ASP A 373 21.65 -62.05 18.21
C ASP A 373 21.81 -61.00 17.09
N ALA A 374 22.94 -60.30 17.20
CA ALA A 374 23.78 -59.95 16.04
C ALA A 374 24.53 -61.24 15.57
N PRO A 375 25.08 -61.33 14.35
CA PRO A 375 26.25 -60.50 14.04
C PRO A 375 26.53 -60.15 12.56
N THR A 376 27.27 -59.05 12.41
CA THR A 376 28.42 -58.80 11.51
C THR A 376 28.40 -58.87 9.97
N LEU A 377 29.15 -57.88 9.45
CA LEU A 377 30.06 -57.84 8.29
C LEU A 377 29.44 -57.57 6.91
N ALA A 378 29.80 -56.43 6.30
CA ALA A 378 30.79 -56.30 5.20
C ALA A 378 30.13 -56.65 3.84
N THR A 379 30.26 -55.93 2.73
CA THR A 379 31.31 -55.08 2.18
C THR A 379 30.77 -54.52 0.83
N MET A 380 31.24 -53.34 0.44
CA MET A 380 31.60 -52.93 -0.93
C MET A 380 30.67 -53.14 -2.16
N ASN A 381 30.58 -52.04 -2.92
CA ASN A 381 30.51 -51.91 -4.39
C ASN A 381 29.19 -52.27 -5.10
N HIS A 382 28.44 -51.25 -5.53
CA HIS A 382 28.56 -50.69 -6.88
C HIS A 382 27.90 -49.32 -7.00
#